data_AF-A0A7X3SN86-F1
#
_entry.id   AF-A0A7X3SN86-F1
#
_cell.length_a   1.000
_cell.length_b   1.000
_cell.length_c   1.000
_cell.angle_alpha   90.00
_cell.angle_beta   90.00
_cell.angle_gamma   90.00
#
_symmetry.space_group_name_H-M   'P 1'
#
loop_
_entity.id
_entity.type
_entity.pdbx_description
1 polymer ?
#
loop_
_entity_poly.entity_id
_entity_poly.type
_entity_poly.pdbx_seq_one_letter_code
_entity_poly.pdbx_strand_id
1 'polypeptide(L)'
;MGLDDPFPIEKCSGRVRGAVLAEFHGRCPTIREVASISDAQWLTVPNIGPTTLEEIRRYINQTPTEQRLQNLSVMEDGEILSRLNRVQRELNLIASAIKTRAASPPYKGEHEK
;
A
#
# COMPACT_ATOMS: atom_id res chain seq x y z
N MET A 1 -1.43 -4.01 0.70
CA MET A 1 -0.66 -5.13 1.29
C MET A 1 -0.60 -4.86 2.78
N GLY A 2 -1.11 -5.76 3.63
CA GLY A 2 -1.00 -5.63 5.07
C GLY A 2 0.40 -6.02 5.54
N LEU A 3 0.87 -5.52 6.67
CA LEU A 3 2.18 -5.89 7.21
C LEU A 3 2.26 -7.38 7.60
N ASP A 4 1.11 -8.02 7.84
CA ASP A 4 1.00 -9.45 8.15
C ASP A 4 0.85 -10.34 6.90
N ASP A 5 0.80 -9.76 5.69
CA ASP A 5 0.83 -10.55 4.45
C ASP A 5 2.23 -11.17 4.23
N PRO A 6 2.31 -12.35 3.58
CA PRO A 6 3.58 -12.96 3.21
C PRO A 6 4.36 -12.06 2.24
N PHE A 7 5.68 -11.95 2.44
CA PHE A 7 6.55 -11.14 1.60
C PHE A 7 6.57 -11.68 0.16
N PRO A 8 6.41 -10.82 -0.87
CA PRO A 8 6.23 -11.26 -2.25
C PRO A 8 7.55 -11.68 -2.91
N ILE A 9 8.19 -12.72 -2.39
CA ILE A 9 9.47 -13.27 -2.89
C ILE A 9 9.41 -13.71 -4.37
N GLU A 10 8.23 -14.01 -4.91
CA GLU A 10 8.05 -14.36 -6.34
C GLU A 10 8.16 -13.16 -7.28
N LYS A 11 7.92 -11.95 -6.76
CA LYS A 11 8.05 -10.71 -7.52
C LYS A 11 9.45 -10.10 -7.44
N CYS A 12 10.27 -10.56 -6.51
CA CYS A 12 11.64 -10.10 -6.34
C CYS A 12 12.60 -10.82 -7.29
N SER A 13 13.76 -10.21 -7.54
CA SER A 13 14.84 -10.84 -8.27
C SER A 13 15.28 -12.15 -7.61
N GLY A 14 15.78 -13.12 -8.40
CA GLY A 14 16.21 -14.42 -7.89
C GLY A 14 17.27 -14.34 -6.78
N ARG A 15 18.07 -13.25 -6.75
CA ARG A 15 19.03 -12.95 -5.68
C ARG A 15 18.35 -12.56 -4.37
N VAL A 16 17.38 -11.63 -4.42
CA VAL A 16 16.56 -11.25 -3.24
C VAL A 16 15.83 -12.48 -2.72
N ARG A 17 15.19 -13.26 -3.61
CA ARG A 17 14.49 -14.49 -3.23
C ARG A 17 15.41 -15.46 -2.50
N GLY A 18 16.59 -15.73 -3.05
CA GLY A 18 17.56 -16.65 -2.45
C GLY A 18 18.04 -16.18 -1.09
N ALA A 19 18.34 -14.89 -0.94
CA ALA A 19 18.83 -14.34 0.32
C ALA A 19 17.75 -14.25 1.40
N VAL A 20 16.54 -13.82 1.05
CA VAL A 20 15.40 -13.79 1.98
C VAL A 20 15.06 -15.21 2.43
N LEU A 21 15.00 -16.18 1.51
CA LEU A 21 14.78 -17.57 1.90
C LEU A 21 15.93 -18.12 2.76
N ALA A 22 17.19 -17.79 2.47
CA ALA A 22 18.33 -18.23 3.27
C ALA A 22 18.26 -17.72 4.72
N GLU A 23 17.97 -16.44 4.91
CA GLU A 23 17.81 -15.83 6.25
C GLU A 23 16.67 -16.45 7.05
N PHE A 24 15.57 -16.74 6.36
CA PHE A 24 14.37 -17.29 6.97
C PHE A 24 14.31 -18.83 6.89
N HIS A 25 15.45 -19.50 6.78
CA HIS A 25 15.56 -20.97 6.83
C HIS A 25 14.68 -21.71 5.81
N GLY A 26 14.50 -21.12 4.63
CA GLY A 26 13.67 -21.63 3.55
C GLY A 26 12.18 -21.33 3.69
N ARG A 27 11.73 -20.64 4.74
CA ARG A 27 10.33 -20.20 4.86
C ARG A 27 10.11 -18.84 4.19
N CYS A 28 8.88 -18.60 3.75
CA CYS A 28 8.44 -17.27 3.33
C CYS A 28 8.14 -16.41 4.57
N PRO A 29 8.91 -15.32 4.83
CA PRO A 29 8.61 -14.40 5.92
C PRO A 29 7.41 -13.51 5.61
N THR A 30 6.85 -12.87 6.64
CA THR A 30 5.86 -11.79 6.47
C THR A 30 6.54 -10.45 6.22
N ILE A 31 5.80 -9.50 5.65
CA ILE A 31 6.31 -8.14 5.36
C ILE A 31 6.79 -7.46 6.64
N ARG A 32 6.10 -7.66 7.77
CA ARG A 32 6.48 -7.15 9.09
C ARG A 32 7.82 -7.70 9.55
N GLU A 33 8.07 -8.99 9.36
CA GLU A 33 9.32 -9.63 9.76
C GLU A 33 10.50 -9.10 8.93
N VAL A 34 10.31 -8.95 7.62
CA VAL A 34 11.31 -8.36 6.73
C VAL A 34 11.53 -6.86 7.04
N ALA A 35 10.46 -6.13 7.39
CA ALA A 35 10.51 -4.72 7.80
C ALA A 35 11.25 -4.51 9.12
N SER A 36 11.14 -5.47 10.04
CA SER A 36 11.75 -5.40 11.37
C SER A 36 13.28 -5.53 11.34
N ILE A 37 13.85 -6.03 10.25
CA ILE A 37 15.30 -6.15 10.08
C ILE A 37 15.85 -4.79 9.63
N SER A 38 16.89 -4.34 10.32
CA SER A 38 17.61 -3.09 10.01
C SER A 38 18.34 -3.18 8.67
N ASP A 39 18.54 -2.06 7.98
CA ASP A 39 19.35 -2.01 6.76
C ASP A 39 20.76 -2.56 6.96
N ALA A 40 21.39 -2.19 8.07
CA ALA A 40 22.71 -2.70 8.44
C ALA A 40 22.74 -4.23 8.60
N GLN A 41 21.66 -4.82 9.14
CA GLN A 41 21.55 -6.27 9.29
C GLN A 41 21.32 -6.93 7.93
N TRP A 42 20.46 -6.35 7.08
CA TRP A 42 20.27 -6.83 5.73
C TRP A 42 21.57 -6.83 4.90
N LEU A 43 22.41 -5.81 5.05
CA LEU A 43 23.70 -5.73 4.36
C LEU A 43 24.74 -6.75 4.85
N THR A 44 24.52 -7.38 6.02
CA THR A 44 25.36 -8.49 6.48
C THR A 44 24.94 -9.84 5.90
N VAL A 45 23.75 -9.91 5.27
CA VAL A 45 23.23 -11.14 4.69
C VAL A 45 23.96 -11.46 3.38
N PRO A 46 24.44 -12.71 3.21
CA PRO A 46 25.07 -13.11 1.96
C PRO A 46 24.10 -12.95 0.77
N ASN A 47 24.59 -12.34 -0.31
CA ASN A 47 23.82 -11.97 -1.51
C ASN A 47 22.87 -10.78 -1.39
N ILE A 48 22.93 -10.01 -0.29
CA ILE A 48 22.21 -8.74 -0.17
C ILE A 48 23.18 -7.58 -0.18
N GLY A 49 23.14 -6.84 -1.29
CA GLY A 49 23.81 -5.56 -1.42
C GLY A 49 22.84 -4.39 -1.27
N PRO A 50 23.35 -3.14 -1.31
CA PRO A 50 22.52 -1.94 -1.20
C PRO A 50 21.40 -1.87 -2.25
N THR A 51 21.67 -2.31 -3.48
CA THR A 51 20.66 -2.34 -4.56
C THR A 51 19.55 -3.37 -4.30
N THR A 52 19.92 -4.52 -3.72
CA THR A 52 19.03 -5.64 -3.39
C THR A 52 18.15 -5.27 -2.19
N LEU A 53 18.73 -4.57 -1.21
CA LEU A 53 18.04 -3.99 -0.08
C LEU A 53 17.06 -2.90 -0.50
N GLU A 54 17.43 -2.04 -1.45
CA GLU A 54 16.54 -1.01 -1.99
C GLU A 54 15.29 -1.65 -2.65
N GLU A 55 15.47 -2.75 -3.37
CA GLU A 55 14.35 -3.54 -3.92
C GLU A 55 13.45 -4.10 -2.80
N ILE A 56 14.03 -4.70 -1.76
CA ILE A 56 13.29 -5.21 -0.59
C ILE A 56 12.51 -4.08 0.09
N ARG A 57 13.17 -2.93 0.33
CA ARG A 57 12.56 -1.74 0.91
C ARG A 57 11.45 -1.19 0.03
N ARG A 58 11.56 -1.26 -1.30
CA ARG A 58 10.48 -0.86 -2.21
C ARG A 58 9.22 -1.70 -1.99
N TYR A 59 9.35 -3.00 -1.74
CA TYR A 59 8.19 -3.85 -1.45
C TYR A 59 7.63 -3.67 -0.03
N ILE A 60 8.48 -3.40 0.96
CA ILE A 60 8.06 -3.15 2.35
C ILE A 60 7.39 -1.78 2.48
N ASN A 61 8.02 -0.75 1.91
CA ASN A 61 7.61 0.65 2.00
C ASN A 61 6.61 1.02 0.92
N GLN A 62 6.07 0.06 0.16
CA GLN A 62 4.92 0.24 -0.72
C GLN A 62 3.70 0.64 0.13
N THR A 63 3.70 1.89 0.57
CA THR A 63 2.54 2.54 1.13
C THR A 63 1.46 2.54 0.04
N PRO A 64 0.17 2.46 0.42
CA PRO A 64 -0.94 2.50 -0.55
C PRO A 64 -0.85 3.68 -1.53
N THR A 65 -0.19 4.77 -1.12
CA THR A 65 0.07 5.98 -1.89
C THR A 65 1.12 5.76 -2.99
N GLU A 66 2.23 5.06 -2.71
CA GLU A 66 3.26 4.78 -3.71
C GLU A 66 2.86 3.67 -4.68
N GLN A 67 2.09 2.68 -4.24
CA GLN A 67 1.43 1.75 -5.18
C GLN A 67 0.48 2.49 -6.11
N ARG A 68 -0.26 3.50 -5.64
CA ARG A 68 -1.09 4.34 -6.52
C ARG A 68 -0.26 5.09 -7.55
N LEU A 69 0.89 5.65 -7.18
CA LEU A 69 1.75 6.41 -8.09
C LEU A 69 2.47 5.50 -9.11
N GLN A 70 2.90 4.30 -8.69
CA GLN A 70 3.50 3.32 -9.59
C GLN A 70 2.47 2.74 -10.57
N ASN A 71 1.22 2.50 -10.13
CA ASN A 71 0.14 2.12 -11.04
C ASN A 71 -0.25 3.28 -11.98
N LEU A 72 -0.18 4.54 -11.53
CA LEU A 72 -0.40 5.69 -12.40
C LEU A 72 0.66 5.80 -13.50
N SER A 73 1.91 5.38 -13.23
CA SER A 73 2.98 5.36 -14.23
C SER A 73 2.86 4.23 -15.26
N VAL A 74 2.00 3.24 -15.02
CA VAL A 74 1.75 2.08 -15.90
C VAL A 74 0.37 2.15 -16.58
N MET A 75 -0.54 2.96 -16.05
CA MET A 75 -1.86 3.19 -16.63
C MET A 75 -1.75 4.02 -17.91
N GLU A 76 -2.45 3.58 -18.95
CA GLU A 76 -2.65 4.36 -20.17
C GLU A 76 -3.47 5.63 -19.87
N ASP A 77 -3.22 6.72 -20.58
CA ASP A 77 -3.84 8.04 -20.33
C ASP A 77 -5.37 7.98 -20.21
N GLY A 78 -6.03 7.13 -21.01
CA GLY A 78 -7.48 6.93 -20.96
C GLY A 78 -7.97 6.30 -19.65
N GLU A 79 -7.17 5.44 -19.05
CA GLU A 79 -7.47 4.80 -17.78
C GLU A 79 -7.26 5.79 -16.62
N ILE A 80 -6.23 6.64 -16.72
CA ILE A 80 -5.98 7.74 -15.77
C ILE A 80 -7.16 8.72 -15.76
N LEU A 81 -7.63 9.15 -16.93
CA LEU A 81 -8.77 10.06 -17.06
C LEU A 81 -10.06 9.43 -16.53
N SER A 82 -10.31 8.16 -16.82
CA SER A 82 -11.47 7.43 -16.32
C SER A 82 -11.48 7.34 -14.80
N ARG A 83 -10.31 7.08 -14.21
CA ARG A 83 -10.15 7.03 -12.75
C ARG A 83 -10.35 8.39 -12.10
N LEU A 84 -9.83 9.46 -12.71
CA LEU A 84 -10.03 10.83 -12.24
C LEU A 84 -11.52 11.19 -12.26
N ASN A 85 -12.23 10.88 -13.36
CA ASN A 85 -13.66 11.13 -13.48
C ASN A 85 -14.46 10.40 -12.38
N ARG A 86 -14.11 9.14 -12.10
CA ARG A 86 -14.73 8.35 -11.03
C ARG A 86 -14.55 9.00 -9.66
N VAL A 87 -13.32 9.36 -9.30
CA VAL A 87 -13.01 10.02 -8.01
C VAL A 87 -13.75 11.35 -7.91
N GLN A 88 -13.80 12.13 -8.98
CA GLN A 88 -14.52 13.40 -9.01
C GLN A 88 -16.04 13.22 -8.82
N ARG A 89 -16.62 12.15 -9.37
CA ARG A 89 -18.03 11.81 -9.16
C ARG A 89 -18.28 11.42 -7.70
N GLU A 90 -17.42 10.60 -7.10
CA GLU A 90 -17.53 10.22 -5.68
C GLU A 90 -17.46 11.42 -4.76
N LEU A 91 -16.52 12.35 -4.99
CA LEU A 91 -16.43 13.58 -4.22
C LEU A 91 -17.68 14.45 -4.35
N ASN A 92 -18.26 14.55 -5.54
CA ASN A 92 -19.51 15.28 -5.74
C ASN A 92 -20.69 14.64 -5.00
N LEU A 93 -20.76 13.32 -4.94
CA LEU A 93 -21.78 12.61 -4.16
C LEU A 93 -21.62 12.83 -2.65
N ILE A 94 -20.38 12.82 -2.16
CA ILE A 94 -20.10 13.10 -0.74
C ILE A 94 -20.46 14.56 -0.43
N ALA A 95 -20.05 15.50 -1.28
CA ALA A 95 -20.35 16.92 -1.11
C ALA A 95 -21.86 17.20 -1.14
N SER A 96 -22.61 16.55 -2.03
CA SER A 96 -24.07 16.69 -2.08
C SER A 96 -24.73 16.10 -0.84
N ALA A 97 -24.31 14.91 -0.39
CA ALA A 97 -24.83 14.29 0.84
C ALA A 97 -24.59 15.17 2.09
N ILE A 98 -23.40 15.77 2.20
CA ILE A 98 -23.08 16.70 3.29
C ILE A 98 -23.97 17.95 3.21
N LYS A 99 -24.15 18.53 2.02
CA LYS A 99 -25.05 19.69 1.82
C LYS A 99 -26.49 19.35 2.18
N THR A 100 -27.00 18.18 1.78
CA THR A 100 -28.34 17.72 2.14
C THR A 100 -28.48 17.56 3.65
N ARG A 101 -27.46 16.99 4.32
CA ARG A 101 -27.47 16.85 5.78
C ARG A 101 -27.40 18.20 6.50
N ALA A 102 -26.64 19.15 5.99
CA ALA A 102 -26.54 20.50 6.53
C ALA A 102 -27.80 21.35 6.28
N ALA A 103 -28.53 21.09 5.19
CA ALA A 103 -29.79 21.74 4.85
C ALA A 103 -31.01 21.11 5.56
N SER A 104 -30.85 19.97 6.21
CA SER A 104 -31.89 19.33 7.01
C SER A 104 -31.94 20.02 8.39
N PRO A 105 -33.05 20.65 8.80
CA PRO A 105 -33.16 21.17 10.15
C PRO A 105 -33.10 20.03 11.18
N PRO A 106 -32.62 20.28 12.41
CA PRO A 106 -32.65 19.27 13.45
C PRO A 106 -34.10 18.87 13.70
N TYR A 107 -34.40 17.58 13.55
CA TYR A 107 -35.65 17.00 14.02
C TYR A 107 -35.76 17.33 15.51
N LYS A 108 -36.65 18.28 15.86
CA LYS A 108 -37.11 18.46 17.23
C LYS A 108 -37.79 17.16 17.61
N GLY A 109 -37.11 16.36 18.45
CA GLY A 109 -37.77 15.31 19.19
C GLY A 109 -38.87 15.96 20.02
N GLU A 110 -40.11 15.70 19.65
CA GLU A 110 -41.28 15.91 20.50
C GLU A 110 -41.15 14.96 21.69
N HIS A 111 -40.56 15.48 22.77
CA HIS A 111 -40.77 14.99 24.11
C HIS A 111 -40.97 16.23 24.96
N GLU A 112 -42.21 16.52 25.34
CA GLU A 112 -42.61 16.59 26.74
C GLU A 112 -44.11 16.97 26.88
N LYS A 113 -44.87 16.00 27.41
CA LYS A 113 -46.10 16.05 28.24
C LYS A 113 -47.38 16.70 27.72
#